data_AF-A0A538M0C2-F1
#
_entry.id   AF-A0A538M0C2-F1
#
_cell.length_a   1.000
_cell.length_b   1.000
_cell.length_c   1.000
_cell.angle_alpha   90.00
_cell.angle_beta   90.00
_cell.angle_gamma   90.00
#
_symmetry.space_group_name_H-M   'P 1'
#
loop_
_entity.id
_entity.type
_entity.pdbx_description
1 polymer ?
#
loop_
_entity_poly.entity_id
_entity_poly.type
_entity_poly.pdbx_seq_one_letter_code
_entity_poly.pdbx_strand_id
1 'polypeptide(L)'
;MAKKSRTPAPPRKVQAPQRRVDRRQPRTTEERRTLWISVAFAATGIAAISVVVLVFALTNNNGGGKSGPTSGSAVDQSKLVGLQTGPAPWNAGLDHLPDRLKPLGLSALGAEGEVVHIHQHLDIFVNGKHEPVPALIGIYDGQFLTQLHTHDTSGIMHVESPTKRTFTLGEFFGVWGVRLTDTCIGGYCKPKTAWTMYVNGAPFTGDPSTLILKRHQEIVFAIGKRPKTIPSSYAFTGGL
;
A
#
# COMPACT_ATOMS: atom_id res chain seq x y z
N MET A 1 -3.75 61.41 47.82
CA MET A 1 -4.11 60.31 48.74
C MET A 1 -5.09 59.37 48.03
N ALA A 2 -4.61 58.21 47.57
CA ALA A 2 -5.39 57.28 46.76
C ALA A 2 -5.88 56.09 47.60
N LYS A 3 -7.20 55.82 47.62
CA LYS A 3 -7.82 54.68 48.30
C LYS A 3 -7.69 53.42 47.42
N LYS A 4 -7.02 52.38 47.93
CA LYS A 4 -6.97 51.03 47.31
C LYS A 4 -8.29 50.28 47.57
N SER A 5 -8.92 49.79 46.50
CA SER A 5 -10.10 48.92 46.50
C SER A 5 -9.73 47.48 46.90
N ARG A 6 -10.50 46.88 47.81
CA ARG A 6 -10.34 45.49 48.29
C ARG A 6 -11.04 44.51 47.34
N THR A 7 -10.33 43.45 46.94
CA THR A 7 -10.83 42.32 46.14
C THR A 7 -11.78 41.43 46.97
N PRO A 8 -12.89 40.90 46.41
CA PRO A 8 -13.79 39.98 47.12
C PRO A 8 -13.23 38.55 47.22
N ALA A 9 -13.67 37.82 48.26
CA ALA A 9 -13.25 36.45 48.55
C ALA A 9 -13.89 35.39 47.61
N PRO A 10 -13.23 34.26 47.34
CA PRO A 10 -13.73 33.22 46.44
C PRO A 10 -14.86 32.37 47.06
N PRO A 11 -15.75 31.77 46.24
CA PRO A 11 -16.91 31.01 46.73
C PRO A 11 -16.55 29.63 47.29
N ARG A 12 -17.31 29.21 48.30
CA ARG A 12 -17.17 27.96 49.08
C ARG A 12 -17.67 26.75 48.27
N LYS A 13 -16.88 25.66 48.24
CA LYS A 13 -17.25 24.40 47.56
C LYS A 13 -18.43 23.71 48.26
N VAL A 14 -19.46 23.36 47.49
CA VAL A 14 -20.63 22.58 47.94
C VAL A 14 -20.28 21.10 47.92
N GLN A 15 -20.38 20.43 49.07
CA GLN A 15 -20.25 18.97 49.19
C GLN A 15 -21.59 18.29 48.90
N ALA A 16 -21.58 17.27 48.03
CA ALA A 16 -22.74 16.44 47.75
C ALA A 16 -23.04 15.48 48.93
N PRO A 17 -24.31 15.20 49.25
CA PRO A 17 -24.67 14.33 50.37
C PRO A 17 -24.41 12.85 50.04
N GLN A 18 -23.68 12.15 50.91
CA GLN A 18 -23.50 10.69 50.83
C GLN A 18 -24.79 9.98 51.25
N ARG A 19 -25.35 9.18 50.35
CA ARG A 19 -26.52 8.33 50.60
C ARG A 19 -26.12 7.11 51.42
N ARG A 20 -26.80 6.93 52.55
CA ARG A 20 -26.68 5.82 53.50
C ARG A 20 -26.99 4.49 52.81
N VAL A 21 -26.09 3.51 52.92
CA VAL A 21 -26.30 2.15 52.40
C VAL A 21 -26.98 1.34 53.48
N ASP A 22 -28.26 0.99 53.27
CA ASP A 22 -28.98 0.10 54.18
C ASP A 22 -28.84 -1.37 53.76
N ARG A 23 -28.72 -2.20 54.78
CA ARG A 23 -28.28 -3.59 54.77
C ARG A 23 -29.48 -4.54 54.74
N ARG A 24 -29.36 -5.60 53.91
CA ARG A 24 -30.12 -6.87 53.91
C ARG A 24 -31.57 -6.82 53.40
N GLN A 25 -31.73 -7.31 52.17
CA GLN A 25 -32.95 -7.98 51.70
C GLN A 25 -32.64 -9.48 51.47
N PRO A 26 -33.47 -10.42 51.94
CA PRO A 26 -33.26 -11.85 51.73
C PRO A 26 -33.51 -12.22 50.27
N ARG A 27 -32.60 -13.03 49.72
CA ARG A 27 -32.57 -13.46 48.33
C ARG A 27 -33.77 -14.37 48.01
N THR A 28 -34.43 -14.11 46.89
CA THR A 28 -35.58 -14.85 46.37
C THR A 28 -35.17 -16.20 45.79
N THR A 29 -36.12 -17.13 45.67
CA THR A 29 -35.93 -18.55 45.31
C THR A 29 -35.33 -18.79 43.92
N GLU A 30 -35.12 -17.75 43.10
CA GLU A 30 -34.48 -17.82 41.78
C GLU A 30 -32.94 -17.85 41.82
N GLU A 31 -32.28 -17.29 42.86
CA GLU A 31 -30.81 -17.33 42.99
C GLU A 31 -30.28 -18.70 43.47
N ARG A 32 -31.16 -19.64 43.85
CA ARG A 32 -30.78 -21.02 44.17
C ARG A 32 -30.61 -21.91 42.94
N ARG A 33 -31.06 -21.49 41.75
CA ARG A 33 -30.89 -22.24 40.49
C ARG A 33 -29.59 -21.91 39.75
N THR A 34 -28.99 -20.75 40.02
CA THR A 34 -27.73 -20.31 39.41
C THR A 34 -26.47 -20.78 40.16
N LEU A 35 -26.61 -21.50 41.28
CA LEU A 35 -25.47 -22.01 42.07
C LEU A 35 -25.07 -23.47 41.76
N TRP A 36 -25.85 -24.19 40.94
CA TRP A 36 -25.51 -25.56 40.51
C TRP A 36 -24.96 -25.64 39.07
N ILE A 37 -25.01 -24.55 38.30
CA ILE A 37 -24.44 -24.52 36.95
C ILE A 37 -22.93 -24.23 36.98
N SER A 38 -22.39 -23.70 38.08
CA SER A 38 -20.97 -23.35 38.25
C SER A 38 -20.02 -24.53 38.52
N VAL A 39 -20.47 -25.79 38.56
CA VAL A 39 -19.60 -26.97 38.69
C VAL A 39 -19.48 -27.78 37.38
N ALA A 40 -20.32 -27.52 36.36
CA ALA A 40 -20.23 -28.22 35.07
C ALA A 40 -19.33 -27.53 34.02
N PHE A 41 -18.75 -26.36 34.35
CA PHE A 41 -17.89 -25.59 33.43
C PHE A 41 -16.39 -25.86 33.56
N ALA A 42 -15.95 -26.76 34.45
CA ALA A 42 -14.53 -27.08 34.62
C ALA A 42 -14.02 -28.24 33.74
N ALA A 43 -14.89 -28.98 33.04
CA ALA A 43 -14.48 -30.14 32.22
C ALA A 43 -14.91 -30.08 30.73
N THR A 44 -15.75 -29.12 30.34
CA THR A 44 -16.19 -28.95 28.93
C THR A 44 -15.53 -27.76 28.22
N GLY A 45 -14.72 -26.97 28.93
CA GLY A 45 -14.03 -25.80 28.38
C GLY A 45 -12.89 -26.12 27.41
N ILE A 46 -12.24 -27.28 27.51
CA ILE A 46 -11.13 -27.64 26.61
C ILE A 46 -11.64 -28.31 25.31
N ALA A 47 -12.73 -29.09 25.38
CA ALA A 47 -13.31 -29.73 24.21
C ALA A 47 -14.14 -28.76 23.35
N ALA A 48 -14.84 -27.80 23.95
CA ALA A 48 -15.61 -26.81 23.19
C ALA A 48 -14.71 -25.80 22.45
N ILE A 49 -13.55 -25.43 23.01
CA ILE A 49 -12.60 -24.53 22.35
C ILE A 49 -11.91 -25.23 21.16
N SER A 50 -11.55 -26.51 21.29
CA SER A 50 -10.95 -27.26 20.19
C SER A 50 -11.93 -27.56 19.06
N VAL A 51 -13.21 -27.83 19.36
CA VAL A 51 -14.26 -27.98 18.32
C VAL A 51 -14.63 -26.64 17.69
N VAL A 52 -14.66 -25.53 18.43
CA VAL A 52 -14.88 -24.21 17.81
C VAL A 52 -13.71 -23.80 16.94
N VAL A 53 -12.45 -24.05 17.33
CA VAL A 53 -11.28 -23.79 16.47
C VAL A 53 -11.25 -24.73 15.25
N LEU A 54 -11.64 -26.00 15.39
CA LEU A 54 -11.69 -26.94 14.27
C LEU A 54 -12.86 -26.68 13.33
N VAL A 55 -14.03 -26.26 13.84
CA VAL A 55 -15.17 -25.84 13.02
C VAL A 55 -14.89 -24.50 12.36
N PHE A 56 -14.23 -23.53 13.02
CA PHE A 56 -13.76 -22.31 12.35
C PHE A 56 -12.66 -22.58 11.32
N ALA A 57 -11.84 -23.63 11.51
CA ALA A 57 -10.84 -24.05 10.51
C ALA A 57 -11.43 -24.87 9.35
N LEU A 58 -12.58 -25.54 9.55
CA LEU A 58 -13.20 -26.40 8.53
C LEU A 58 -14.43 -25.77 7.84
N THR A 59 -15.07 -24.74 8.41
CA THR A 59 -16.19 -24.01 7.77
C THR A 59 -15.79 -22.66 7.21
N ASN A 60 -14.58 -22.17 7.48
CA ASN A 60 -14.07 -20.93 6.89
C ASN A 60 -13.29 -21.20 5.59
N ASN A 61 -13.87 -22.05 4.73
CA ASN A 61 -13.43 -22.28 3.34
C ASN A 61 -14.03 -21.25 2.36
N ASN A 62 -14.44 -20.08 2.88
CA ASN A 62 -14.79 -18.92 2.07
C ASN A 62 -13.62 -17.94 2.13
N GLY A 63 -12.82 -17.95 1.07
CA GLY A 63 -11.64 -17.12 0.86
C GLY A 63 -11.94 -15.62 0.88
N GLY A 64 -12.03 -15.04 2.08
CA GLY A 64 -11.83 -13.63 2.32
C GLY A 64 -10.33 -13.33 2.38
N GLY A 65 -9.67 -13.35 1.23
CA GLY A 65 -8.26 -13.00 1.13
C GLY A 65 -8.05 -11.56 1.63
N LYS A 66 -7.19 -11.39 2.64
CA LYS A 66 -6.44 -10.13 2.77
C LYS A 66 -5.88 -9.88 1.38
N SER A 67 -6.30 -8.79 0.75
CA SER A 67 -6.01 -8.50 -0.66
C SER A 67 -4.52 -8.21 -0.78
N GLY A 68 -3.72 -9.27 -0.83
CA GLY A 68 -2.36 -9.19 -1.31
C GLY A 68 -2.38 -8.59 -2.72
N PRO A 69 -1.27 -7.98 -3.16
CA PRO A 69 -1.15 -7.56 -4.53
C PRO A 69 -1.47 -8.75 -5.44
N THR A 70 -2.49 -8.58 -6.27
CA THR A 70 -2.88 -9.56 -7.28
C THR A 70 -1.78 -9.57 -8.33
N SER A 71 -1.20 -10.74 -8.60
CA SER A 71 -0.11 -10.91 -9.58
C SER A 71 -0.69 -10.99 -11.00
N GLY A 72 -0.21 -10.12 -11.90
CA GLY A 72 -0.42 -10.19 -13.34
C GLY A 72 0.66 -11.03 -14.04
N SER A 73 0.58 -11.14 -15.35
CA SER A 73 1.60 -11.82 -16.16
C SER A 73 2.89 -10.99 -16.21
N ALA A 74 4.04 -11.64 -16.04
CA ALA A 74 5.35 -11.00 -16.18
C ALA A 74 5.60 -10.60 -17.64
N VAL A 75 6.30 -9.47 -17.83
CA VAL A 75 6.72 -9.00 -19.16
C VAL A 75 7.94 -9.79 -19.61
N ASP A 76 7.92 -10.26 -20.86
CA ASP A 76 9.06 -10.92 -21.50
C ASP A 76 10.15 -9.89 -21.85
N GLN A 77 11.09 -9.68 -20.92
CA GLN A 77 12.17 -8.71 -21.04
C GLN A 77 13.07 -8.96 -22.27
N SER A 78 13.14 -10.20 -22.79
CA SER A 78 13.97 -10.52 -23.95
C SER A 78 13.46 -9.89 -25.26
N LYS A 79 12.19 -9.47 -25.28
CA LYS A 79 11.55 -8.80 -26.43
C LYS A 79 11.66 -7.28 -26.37
N LEU A 80 12.16 -6.72 -25.27
CA LEU A 80 12.29 -5.28 -25.10
C LEU A 80 13.68 -4.82 -25.54
N VAL A 81 13.72 -3.81 -26.39
CA VAL A 81 14.96 -3.19 -26.88
C VAL A 81 15.30 -1.93 -26.07
N GLY A 82 16.59 -1.57 -26.03
CA GLY A 82 17.04 -0.36 -25.36
C GLY A 82 16.89 -0.36 -23.84
N LEU A 83 16.92 -1.55 -23.20
CA LEU A 83 16.81 -1.63 -21.75
C LEU A 83 18.06 -1.06 -21.06
N GLN A 84 17.83 -0.12 -20.15
CA GLN A 84 18.80 0.42 -19.22
C GLN A 84 19.11 -0.65 -18.17
N THR A 85 20.32 -1.21 -18.25
CA THR A 85 20.81 -2.28 -17.37
C THR A 85 21.97 -1.83 -16.48
N GLY A 86 22.26 -0.53 -16.45
CA GLY A 86 23.23 0.11 -15.57
C GLY A 86 22.63 0.60 -14.24
N PRO A 87 23.46 1.17 -13.35
CA PRO A 87 22.97 1.82 -12.13
C PRO A 87 22.14 3.08 -12.45
N ALA A 88 21.32 3.50 -11.49
CA ALA A 88 20.61 4.78 -11.54
C ALA A 88 21.61 5.97 -11.47
N PRO A 89 21.25 7.18 -11.96
CA PRO A 89 19.95 7.54 -12.54
C PRO A 89 19.74 7.01 -13.96
N TRP A 90 18.49 6.70 -14.29
CA TRP A 90 18.06 6.29 -15.63
C TRP A 90 17.41 7.48 -16.34
N ASN A 91 17.57 7.56 -17.67
CA ASN A 91 16.82 8.54 -18.47
C ASN A 91 15.37 8.04 -18.71
N ALA A 92 14.52 8.84 -19.38
CA ALA A 92 13.13 8.48 -19.67
C ALA A 92 12.96 7.34 -20.71
N GLY A 93 14.05 6.91 -21.36
CA GLY A 93 14.07 5.76 -22.26
C GLY A 93 13.38 5.98 -23.61
N LEU A 94 13.26 7.22 -24.09
CA LEU A 94 12.44 7.56 -25.25
C LEU A 94 12.96 7.01 -26.57
N ASP A 95 14.28 6.87 -26.75
CA ASP A 95 14.91 6.47 -28.02
C ASP A 95 14.36 5.16 -28.61
N HIS A 96 13.85 4.27 -27.75
CA HIS A 96 13.33 2.95 -28.11
C HIS A 96 11.87 2.74 -27.71
N LEU A 97 11.18 3.80 -27.26
CA LEU A 97 9.81 3.69 -26.78
C LEU A 97 8.84 3.12 -27.85
N PRO A 98 8.84 3.58 -29.11
CA PRO A 98 7.96 3.02 -30.14
C PRO A 98 8.14 1.50 -30.34
N ASP A 99 9.38 1.02 -30.31
CA ASP A 99 9.73 -0.39 -30.52
C ASP A 99 9.22 -1.31 -29.40
N ARG A 100 9.05 -0.77 -28.18
CA ARG A 100 8.61 -1.52 -27.01
C ARG A 100 7.09 -1.66 -26.91
N LEU A 101 6.29 -0.89 -27.64
CA LEU A 101 4.84 -0.89 -27.48
C LEU A 101 4.20 -2.25 -27.84
N LYS A 102 4.58 -2.83 -28.97
CA LYS A 102 4.00 -4.10 -29.44
C LYS A 102 4.31 -5.26 -28.50
N PRO A 103 5.57 -5.50 -28.05
CA PRO A 103 5.86 -6.49 -27.02
C PRO A 103 5.10 -6.31 -25.70
N LEU A 104 4.76 -5.07 -25.35
CA LEU A 104 4.02 -4.72 -24.14
C LEU A 104 2.50 -4.77 -24.31
N GLY A 105 1.99 -4.99 -25.53
CA GLY A 105 0.54 -4.91 -25.80
C GLY A 105 -0.03 -3.51 -25.53
N LEU A 106 0.77 -2.47 -25.76
CA LEU A 106 0.40 -1.06 -25.59
C LEU A 106 0.16 -0.39 -26.94
N SER A 107 -0.43 0.81 -26.89
CA SER A 107 -0.77 1.58 -28.10
C SER A 107 -0.24 3.00 -27.96
N ALA A 108 0.14 3.60 -29.09
CA ALA A 108 0.37 5.03 -29.18
C ALA A 108 -0.98 5.75 -29.15
N LEU A 109 -1.20 6.62 -28.16
CA LEU A 109 -2.42 7.40 -27.98
C LEU A 109 -2.17 8.86 -28.36
N GLY A 110 -3.16 9.49 -28.99
CA GLY A 110 -3.14 10.93 -29.24
C GLY A 110 -3.66 11.79 -28.07
N ALA A 111 -4.25 11.16 -27.05
CA ALA A 111 -4.75 11.80 -25.84
C ALA A 111 -4.85 10.78 -24.69
N GLU A 112 -4.95 11.28 -23.47
CA GLU A 112 -5.18 10.51 -22.25
C GLU A 112 -6.48 9.69 -22.32
N GLY A 113 -6.46 8.50 -21.73
CA GLY A 113 -7.59 7.57 -21.73
C GLY A 113 -8.41 7.64 -20.44
N GLU A 114 -9.73 7.74 -20.57
CA GLU A 114 -10.63 7.97 -19.42
C GLU A 114 -11.34 6.72 -18.89
N VAL A 115 -11.27 5.58 -19.59
CA VAL A 115 -11.97 4.35 -19.17
C VAL A 115 -11.30 3.72 -17.95
N VAL A 116 -9.97 3.74 -17.92
CA VAL A 116 -9.19 3.50 -16.71
C VAL A 116 -8.33 4.73 -16.53
N HIS A 117 -8.52 5.45 -15.43
CA HIS A 117 -7.78 6.66 -15.09
C HIS A 117 -7.42 6.60 -13.60
N ILE A 118 -6.22 6.09 -13.31
CA ILE A 118 -5.72 5.88 -11.94
C ILE A 118 -4.26 6.31 -11.82
N HIS A 119 -3.87 6.81 -10.64
CA HIS A 119 -2.52 7.27 -10.35
C HIS A 119 -1.85 6.43 -9.27
N GLN A 120 -0.55 6.24 -9.36
CA GLN A 120 0.31 5.59 -8.35
C GLN A 120 1.55 6.45 -8.13
N HIS A 121 2.26 6.23 -7.03
CA HIS A 121 3.52 6.91 -6.77
C HIS A 121 4.66 5.89 -6.68
N LEU A 122 5.79 6.21 -7.31
CA LEU A 122 6.99 5.40 -7.33
C LEU A 122 8.16 6.17 -6.73
N ASP A 123 8.68 5.63 -5.62
CA ASP A 123 9.92 6.06 -5.01
C ASP A 123 11.05 5.05 -5.27
N ILE A 124 12.22 5.56 -5.65
CA ILE A 124 13.44 4.77 -5.78
C ILE A 124 14.48 5.34 -4.83
N PHE A 125 15.00 4.50 -3.94
CA PHE A 125 16.09 4.86 -3.05
C PHE A 125 17.31 4.02 -3.36
N VAL A 126 18.45 4.66 -3.63
CA VAL A 126 19.76 4.01 -3.75
C VAL A 126 20.61 4.41 -2.55
N ASN A 127 20.96 3.44 -1.72
CA ASN A 127 21.72 3.64 -0.48
C ASN A 127 21.11 4.69 0.47
N GLY A 128 19.78 4.76 0.50
CA GLY A 128 19.01 5.66 1.35
C GLY A 128 18.85 7.07 0.80
N LYS A 129 19.41 7.36 -0.38
CA LYS A 129 19.18 8.61 -1.13
C LYS A 129 18.06 8.41 -2.14
N HIS A 130 17.13 9.36 -2.22
CA HIS A 130 16.08 9.37 -3.24
C HIS A 130 16.69 9.61 -4.61
N GLU A 131 16.34 8.77 -5.57
CA GLU A 131 16.69 8.90 -6.98
C GLU A 131 15.42 9.25 -7.77
N PRO A 132 15.48 10.28 -8.64
CA PRO A 132 14.30 10.77 -9.33
C PRO A 132 13.80 9.74 -10.35
N VAL A 133 12.48 9.59 -10.43
CA VAL A 133 11.80 9.02 -11.60
C VAL A 133 11.72 10.14 -12.65
N PRO A 134 12.24 9.95 -13.87
CA PRO A 134 12.18 10.97 -14.91
C PRO A 134 10.75 11.40 -15.27
N ALA A 135 10.63 12.67 -15.65
CA ALA A 135 9.48 13.15 -16.40
C ALA A 135 9.42 12.49 -17.80
N LEU A 136 8.24 12.56 -18.42
CA LEU A 136 8.00 12.20 -19.81
C LEU A 136 8.22 10.71 -20.13
N ILE A 137 8.28 9.82 -19.13
CA ILE A 137 8.27 8.39 -19.40
C ILE A 137 6.98 8.08 -20.17
N GLY A 138 7.09 7.39 -21.30
CA GLY A 138 5.92 7.04 -22.11
C GLY A 138 5.34 8.17 -22.97
N ILE A 139 5.94 9.37 -22.97
CA ILE A 139 5.52 10.51 -23.79
C ILE A 139 6.58 10.76 -24.87
N TYR A 140 6.27 10.41 -26.11
CA TYR A 140 7.22 10.42 -27.22
C TYR A 140 7.15 11.74 -27.99
N ASP A 141 7.90 12.74 -27.51
CA ASP A 141 8.16 14.02 -28.21
C ASP A 141 6.90 14.69 -28.79
N GLY A 142 5.80 14.68 -28.04
CA GLY A 142 4.50 15.24 -28.45
C GLY A 142 3.77 14.48 -29.57
N GLN A 143 4.33 13.39 -30.09
CA GLN A 143 3.72 12.58 -31.14
C GLN A 143 2.62 11.66 -30.57
N PHE A 144 2.91 11.04 -29.42
CA PHE A 144 1.96 10.20 -28.70
C PHE A 144 2.34 10.09 -27.21
N LEU A 145 1.38 9.61 -26.43
CA LEU A 145 1.60 9.07 -25.09
C LEU A 145 1.16 7.61 -25.02
N THR A 146 1.70 6.85 -24.07
CA THR A 146 1.24 5.49 -23.78
C THR A 146 0.25 5.48 -22.63
N GLN A 147 -0.51 4.38 -22.49
CA GLN A 147 -1.42 4.19 -21.36
C GLN A 147 -0.73 4.31 -19.99
N LEU A 148 0.58 4.10 -19.95
CA LEU A 148 1.43 4.18 -18.76
C LEU A 148 2.44 5.30 -18.98
N HIS A 149 2.43 6.36 -18.17
CA HIS A 149 3.37 7.47 -18.37
C HIS A 149 3.62 8.29 -17.10
N THR A 150 4.57 9.23 -17.18
CA THR A 150 4.80 10.28 -16.16
C THR A 150 4.78 11.66 -16.82
N HIS A 151 4.20 12.65 -16.15
CA HIS A 151 4.24 14.04 -16.62
C HIS A 151 5.46 14.81 -16.10
N ASP A 152 5.90 14.51 -14.88
CA ASP A 152 6.98 15.23 -14.19
C ASP A 152 7.90 14.29 -13.40
N THR A 153 8.80 14.88 -12.61
CA THR A 153 9.77 14.13 -11.78
C THR A 153 9.26 13.80 -10.39
N SER A 154 7.96 13.97 -10.11
CA SER A 154 7.38 13.68 -8.79
C SER A 154 7.39 12.20 -8.47
N GLY A 155 7.42 11.32 -9.48
CA GLY A 155 7.25 9.88 -9.33
C GLY A 155 5.80 9.41 -9.49
N ILE A 156 4.86 10.30 -9.83
CA ILE A 156 3.49 9.89 -10.16
C ILE A 156 3.47 9.12 -11.48
N MET A 157 3.04 7.86 -11.40
CA MET A 157 2.75 7.00 -12.53
C MET A 157 1.27 7.10 -12.88
N HIS A 158 0.99 7.40 -14.14
CA HIS A 158 -0.34 7.48 -14.71
C HIS A 158 -0.70 6.14 -15.37
N VAL A 159 -1.94 5.68 -15.14
CA VAL A 159 -2.58 4.62 -15.93
C VAL A 159 -3.85 5.19 -16.51
N GLU A 160 -3.79 5.54 -17.79
CA GLU A 160 -4.81 6.28 -18.52
C GLU A 160 -5.10 5.57 -19.84
N SER A 161 -6.15 4.75 -19.84
CA SER A 161 -6.45 3.81 -20.92
C SER A 161 -7.83 4.06 -21.50
N PRO A 162 -7.98 4.04 -22.84
CA PRO A 162 -9.29 4.11 -23.51
C PRO A 162 -10.05 2.77 -23.41
N THR A 163 -9.45 1.72 -22.86
CA THR A 163 -10.08 0.41 -22.69
C THR A 163 -9.87 -0.14 -21.29
N LYS A 164 -10.81 -0.97 -20.83
CA LYS A 164 -10.76 -1.60 -19.52
C LYS A 164 -9.83 -2.81 -19.53
N ARG A 165 -8.63 -2.64 -18.98
CA ARG A 165 -7.71 -3.74 -18.67
C ARG A 165 -6.91 -3.45 -17.42
N THR A 166 -6.30 -4.48 -16.85
CA THR A 166 -5.31 -4.33 -15.77
C THR A 166 -3.95 -3.99 -16.36
N PHE A 167 -3.16 -3.20 -15.62
CA PHE A 167 -1.79 -2.85 -15.97
C PHE A 167 -0.84 -3.30 -14.87
N THR A 168 0.40 -3.61 -15.21
CA THR A 168 1.43 -4.04 -14.25
C THR A 168 2.60 -3.07 -14.15
N LEU A 169 3.32 -3.15 -13.03
CA LEU A 169 4.58 -2.44 -12.85
C LEU A 169 5.62 -2.86 -13.90
N GLY A 170 5.60 -4.12 -14.33
CA GLY A 170 6.45 -4.62 -15.42
C GLY A 170 6.20 -3.91 -16.74
N GLU A 171 4.94 -3.63 -17.08
CA GLU A 171 4.61 -2.86 -18.27
C GLU A 171 5.11 -1.41 -18.17
N PHE A 172 4.98 -0.76 -17.00
CA PHE A 172 5.50 0.59 -16.78
C PHE A 172 7.03 0.64 -16.94
N PHE A 173 7.75 -0.30 -16.31
CA PHE A 173 9.20 -0.41 -16.48
C PHE A 173 9.61 -0.77 -17.91
N GLY A 174 8.77 -1.51 -18.62
CA GLY A 174 8.92 -1.76 -20.04
C GLY A 174 8.77 -0.49 -20.88
N VAL A 175 7.79 0.37 -20.60
CA VAL A 175 7.64 1.68 -21.23
C VAL A 175 8.85 2.55 -20.95
N TRP A 176 9.28 2.63 -19.68
CA TRP A 176 10.45 3.37 -19.24
C TRP A 176 11.77 2.81 -19.83
N GLY A 177 11.79 1.53 -20.15
CA GLY A 177 13.00 0.87 -20.64
C GLY A 177 14.02 0.63 -19.54
N VAL A 178 13.59 0.41 -18.30
CA VAL A 178 14.48 -0.04 -17.21
C VAL A 178 14.23 -1.52 -16.99
N ARG A 179 15.29 -2.34 -16.98
CA ARG A 179 15.15 -3.79 -16.75
C ARG A 179 14.46 -4.04 -15.41
N LEU A 180 13.38 -4.81 -15.42
CA LEU A 180 12.70 -5.27 -14.20
C LEU A 180 12.42 -6.77 -14.28
N THR A 181 12.96 -7.52 -13.33
CA THR A 181 12.69 -8.96 -13.14
C THR A 181 12.49 -9.25 -11.66
N ASP A 182 12.21 -10.51 -11.33
CA ASP A 182 12.21 -11.05 -9.96
C ASP A 182 13.49 -10.77 -9.16
N THR A 183 14.60 -10.54 -9.85
CA THR A 183 15.95 -10.46 -9.29
C THR A 183 16.68 -9.17 -9.63
N CYS A 184 16.24 -8.39 -10.62
CA CYS A 184 16.93 -7.20 -11.11
C CYS A 184 16.02 -5.97 -11.19
N ILE A 185 16.57 -4.81 -10.82
CA ILE A 185 16.08 -3.48 -11.20
C ILE A 185 17.24 -2.71 -11.83
N GLY A 186 17.12 -2.36 -13.12
CA GLY A 186 18.24 -1.83 -13.91
C GLY A 186 19.47 -2.72 -13.78
N GLY A 187 20.58 -2.16 -13.30
CA GLY A 187 21.84 -2.88 -13.01
C GLY A 187 21.94 -3.55 -11.64
N TYR A 188 20.96 -3.37 -10.76
CA TYR A 188 20.99 -3.90 -9.41
C TYR A 188 20.32 -5.28 -9.35
N CYS A 189 21.13 -6.33 -9.49
CA CYS A 189 20.68 -7.72 -9.48
C CYS A 189 21.07 -8.45 -8.20
N LYS A 190 20.15 -9.25 -7.65
CA LYS A 190 20.41 -10.19 -6.55
C LYS A 190 21.25 -11.38 -7.04
N PRO A 191 22.10 -11.99 -6.19
CA PRO A 191 22.39 -11.59 -4.80
C PRO A 191 23.44 -10.46 -4.70
N LYS A 192 24.07 -10.06 -5.81
CA LYS A 192 25.17 -9.07 -5.82
C LYS A 192 24.78 -7.74 -5.21
N THR A 193 23.57 -7.26 -5.50
CA THR A 193 22.98 -6.07 -4.87
C THR A 193 21.69 -6.46 -4.19
N ALA A 194 21.64 -6.29 -2.87
CA ALA A 194 20.40 -6.44 -2.12
C ALA A 194 19.45 -5.29 -2.43
N TRP A 195 18.19 -5.61 -2.67
CA TRP A 195 17.11 -4.63 -2.77
C TRP A 195 15.82 -5.22 -2.24
N THR A 196 14.95 -4.35 -1.72
CA THR A 196 13.61 -4.68 -1.23
C THR A 196 12.58 -3.76 -1.83
N MET A 197 11.39 -4.29 -2.09
CA MET A 197 10.26 -3.51 -2.58
C MET A 197 9.20 -3.43 -1.48
N TYR A 198 8.46 -2.32 -1.45
CA TYR A 198 7.32 -2.12 -0.58
C TYR A 198 6.13 -1.61 -1.40
N VAL A 199 4.93 -1.99 -0.97
CA VAL A 199 3.67 -1.44 -1.47
C VAL A 199 2.87 -0.96 -0.27
N ASN A 200 2.55 0.33 -0.24
CA ASN A 200 1.85 0.99 0.88
C ASN A 200 2.55 0.75 2.23
N GLY A 201 3.88 0.79 2.24
CA GLY A 201 4.72 0.58 3.42
C GLY A 201 4.89 -0.88 3.85
N ALA A 202 4.12 -1.81 3.27
CA ALA A 202 4.26 -3.24 3.54
C ALA A 202 5.32 -3.87 2.60
N PRO A 203 6.19 -4.77 3.09
CA PRO A 203 7.13 -5.49 2.24
C PRO A 203 6.40 -6.27 1.13
N PHE A 204 6.88 -6.13 -0.10
CA PHE A 204 6.43 -6.91 -1.24
C PHE A 204 7.38 -8.08 -1.46
N THR A 205 6.82 -9.28 -1.59
CA THR A 205 7.56 -10.52 -1.91
C THR A 205 7.05 -11.10 -3.22
N GLY A 206 7.96 -11.46 -4.12
CA GLY A 206 7.62 -12.01 -5.43
C GLY A 206 8.28 -11.20 -6.55
N ASP A 207 7.89 -11.48 -7.79
CA ASP A 207 8.35 -10.76 -8.96
C ASP A 207 7.70 -9.37 -9.02
N PRO A 208 8.48 -8.27 -8.88
CA PRO A 208 7.93 -6.91 -8.94
C PRO A 208 7.27 -6.61 -10.28
N SER A 209 7.70 -7.23 -11.38
CA SER A 209 7.14 -7.01 -12.71
C SER A 209 5.67 -7.46 -12.82
N THR A 210 5.23 -8.34 -11.90
CA THR A 210 3.86 -8.86 -11.85
C THR A 210 2.91 -8.03 -11.00
N LEU A 211 3.38 -6.99 -10.30
CA LEU A 211 2.51 -6.16 -9.47
C LEU A 211 1.43 -5.49 -10.34
N ILE A 212 0.15 -5.82 -10.12
CA ILE A 212 -0.96 -5.07 -10.71
C ILE A 212 -1.07 -3.69 -10.06
N LEU A 213 -1.08 -2.67 -10.91
CA LEU A 213 -1.24 -1.27 -10.53
C LEU A 213 -2.69 -0.97 -10.13
N LYS A 214 -2.85 -0.33 -8.98
CA LYS A 214 -4.13 0.07 -8.39
C LYS A 214 -4.06 1.53 -7.98
N ARG A 215 -5.21 2.21 -7.99
CA ARG A 215 -5.34 3.61 -7.56
C ARG A 215 -4.63 3.85 -6.22
N HIS A 216 -3.80 4.89 -6.21
CA HIS A 216 -3.09 5.47 -5.07
C HIS A 216 -2.19 4.49 -4.30
N GLN A 217 -1.60 3.53 -5.01
CA GLN A 217 -0.50 2.77 -4.44
C GLN A 217 0.74 3.64 -4.26
N GLU A 218 1.39 3.48 -3.11
CA GLU A 218 2.75 3.93 -2.83
C GLU A 218 3.73 2.77 -3.06
N ILE A 219 4.61 2.87 -4.04
CA ILE A 219 5.54 1.81 -4.42
C ILE A 219 6.96 2.29 -4.17
N VAL A 220 7.72 1.52 -3.38
CA VAL A 220 9.09 1.90 -3.01
C VAL A 220 10.07 0.79 -3.40
N PHE A 221 11.10 1.12 -4.16
CA PHE A 221 12.31 0.30 -4.27
C PHE A 221 13.40 0.86 -3.35
N ALA A 222 13.87 0.05 -2.41
CA ALA A 222 15.03 0.36 -1.57
C ALA A 222 16.21 -0.53 -1.96
N ILE A 223 17.19 0.06 -2.65
CA ILE A 223 18.37 -0.61 -3.20
C ILE A 223 19.58 -0.34 -2.30
N GLY A 224 20.27 -1.40 -1.88
CA GLY A 224 21.36 -1.32 -0.92
C GLY A 224 20.84 -0.93 0.47
N LYS A 225 21.41 0.13 1.06
CA LYS A 225 20.93 0.65 2.35
C LYS A 225 19.52 1.25 2.19
N ARG A 226 18.59 0.86 3.06
CA ARG A 226 17.22 1.41 3.09
C ARG A 226 17.19 2.86 3.57
N PRO A 227 16.21 3.68 3.14
CA PRO A 227 15.97 4.98 3.75
C PRO A 227 15.50 4.80 5.20
N LYS A 228 15.59 5.89 6.00
CA LYS A 228 15.21 5.87 7.43
C LYS A 228 13.74 5.50 7.64
N THR A 229 12.89 5.98 6.75
CA THR A 229 11.45 5.73 6.75
C THR A 229 11.08 5.20 5.37
N ILE A 230 10.27 4.15 5.32
CA ILE A 230 9.65 3.68 4.08
C ILE A 230 8.31 4.43 3.92
N PRO A 231 8.12 5.21 2.85
CA PRO A 231 6.82 5.80 2.54
C PRO A 231 5.72 4.73 2.45
N SER A 232 4.56 5.05 3.02
CA SER A 232 3.37 4.18 2.98
C SER A 232 2.20 4.77 2.20
N SER A 233 2.31 6.04 1.81
CA SER A 233 1.30 6.80 1.10
C SER A 233 1.92 8.03 0.44
N TYR A 234 1.33 8.46 -0.67
CA TYR A 234 1.60 9.75 -1.30
C TYR A 234 0.36 10.65 -1.23
N ALA A 235 0.58 11.95 -1.11
CA ALA A 235 -0.49 12.95 -1.11
C ALA A 235 -0.79 13.40 -2.55
N PHE A 236 -1.70 12.68 -3.22
CA PHE A 236 -2.19 13.08 -4.54
C PHE A 236 -3.03 14.37 -4.41
N THR A 237 -2.71 15.39 -5.21
CA THR A 237 -3.40 16.69 -5.21
C THR A 237 -4.08 16.93 -6.55
N GLY A 238 -5.04 17.86 -6.62
CA GLY A 238 -5.57 18.33 -7.91
C GLY A 238 -6.47 17.35 -8.67
N GLY A 239 -7.08 16.37 -8.01
CA GLY A 239 -7.97 15.39 -8.65
C GLY A 239 -7.28 14.10 -9.10
N LEU A 240 -5.99 13.95 -8.81
CA LEU A 240 -5.21 12.72 -9.02
C LEU A 240 -5.61 11.60 -8.05
#